data_AF-A0A433IGY8-F1
#
_entry.id   AF-A0A433IGY8-F1
#
_cell.length_a   1.000
_cell.length_b   1.000
_cell.length_c   1.000
_cell.angle_alpha   90.00
_cell.angle_beta   90.00
_cell.angle_gamma   90.00
#
_symmetry.space_group_name_H-M   'P 1'
#
loop_
_entity.id
_entity.type
_entity.pdbx_description
1 polymer ?
#
loop_
_entity_poly.entity_id
_entity_poly.type
_entity_poly.pdbx_seq_one_letter_code
_entity_poly.pdbx_strand_id
1 'polypeptide(L)' 'MPTPADRLRALLAQPGLLLMPGCHDALSAQLVEQAGFPVAFMSGFAVSAARLGLPDTGLISYGELLDQGRNLCA' A
#
# COMPACT_ATOMS: atom_id res chain seq x y z
N MET A 1 22.94 0.34 -3.52
CA MET A 1 21.86 -0.66 -3.61
C MET A 1 20.60 0.06 -4.12
N PRO A 2 19.77 -0.56 -4.96
CA PRO A 2 18.55 0.08 -5.48
C PRO A 2 17.57 0.39 -4.34
N THR A 3 16.97 1.58 -4.36
CA THR A 3 15.93 1.98 -3.40
C THR A 3 14.60 1.26 -3.70
N PRO A 4 13.63 1.23 -2.77
CA PRO A 4 12.28 0.74 -3.06
C PRO A 4 11.65 1.44 -4.28
N ALA A 5 11.90 2.75 -4.44
CA ALA A 5 11.44 3.51 -5.60
C ALA A 5 12.11 3.05 -6.91
N ASP A 6 13.41 2.71 -6.89
CA ASP A 6 14.10 2.17 -8.07
C ASP A 6 13.55 0.80 -8.47
N ARG A 7 13.23 -0.06 -7.49
CA ARG A 7 12.59 -1.36 -7.75
C ARG A 7 11.21 -1.19 -8.39
N LEU A 8 10.40 -0.26 -7.86
CA LEU A 8 9.08 0.03 -8.45
C LEU A 8 9.20 0.57 -9.88
N ARG A 9 10.12 1.50 -10.15
CA ARG A 9 10.38 2.01 -11.51
C ARG A 9 10.76 0.88 -12.47
N ALA A 10 11.59 -0.06 -12.01
CA ALA A 10 11.97 -1.21 -12.83
C ALA A 10 10.77 -2.12 -13.15
N LEU A 11 9.84 -2.33 -12.21
CA LEU A 11 8.60 -3.07 -12.47
C LEU A 11 7.67 -2.34 -13.46
N LEU A 12 7.48 -1.03 -13.27
CA LEU A 12 6.61 -0.21 -14.12
C LEU A 12 7.15 -0.05 -15.56
N ALA A 13 8.45 -0.23 -15.78
CA ALA A 13 9.06 -0.16 -17.10
C ALA A 13 8.90 -1.46 -17.92
N GLN A 14 8.43 -2.55 -17.30
CA GLN A 14 8.22 -3.82 -18.01
C GLN A 14 6.96 -3.74 -18.90
N PRO A 15 6.96 -4.42 -20.06
CA PRO A 15 5.76 -4.52 -20.88
C PRO A 15 4.67 -5.33 -20.16
N GLY A 16 3.41 -4.93 -20.32
CA GLY A 16 2.25 -5.62 -19.76
C GLY A 16 1.55 -4.85 -18.66
N LEU A 17 0.71 -5.55 -17.88
CA LEU A 17 -0.05 -4.99 -16.77
C LEU A 17 0.50 -5.52 -15.44
N LEU A 18 0.79 -4.59 -14.53
CA LEU A 18 1.21 -4.89 -13.17
C LEU A 18 -0.03 -4.94 -12.25
N LEU A 19 -0.28 -6.10 -11.65
CA LEU A 19 -1.35 -6.24 -10.66
C LEU A 19 -0.87 -5.71 -9.30
N MET A 20 -1.64 -4.80 -8.72
CA MET A 20 -1.34 -4.16 -7.42
C MET A 20 -2.52 -4.36 -6.46
N PRO A 21 -2.60 -5.49 -5.75
CA PRO A 21 -3.68 -5.72 -4.80
C PRO A 21 -3.72 -4.66 -3.69
N GLY A 22 -4.93 -4.29 -3.28
CA GLY A 22 -5.17 -3.34 -2.21
C GLY A 22 -4.88 -3.93 -0.83
N CYS A 23 -4.16 -3.20 0.01
CA CYS A 23 -3.91 -3.51 1.42
C CYS A 23 -4.13 -2.24 2.27
N HIS A 24 -4.29 -2.40 3.58
CA HIS A 24 -4.57 -1.28 4.50
C HIS A 24 -3.96 -1.45 5.89
N ASP A 25 -3.41 -2.63 6.19
CA ASP A 25 -2.64 -2.93 7.40
C ASP A 25 -1.45 -3.86 7.06
N ALA A 26 -0.57 -4.09 8.03
CA ALA A 26 0.60 -4.95 7.84
C ALA A 26 0.22 -6.40 7.49
N LEU A 27 -0.88 -6.92 8.09
CA LEU A 27 -1.33 -8.29 7.83
C LEU A 27 -1.77 -8.47 6.37
N SER A 28 -2.59 -7.56 5.85
CA SER A 28 -3.01 -7.60 4.44
C SER A 28 -1.84 -7.42 3.48
N ALA A 29 -0.85 -6.57 3.81
CA ALA A 29 0.38 -6.46 3.01
C ALA A 29 1.17 -7.78 2.98
N GLN A 30 1.34 -8.45 4.13
CA GLN A 30 1.99 -9.76 4.20
C GLN A 30 1.25 -10.84 3.40
N LEU A 31 -0.09 -10.81 3.39
CA LEU A 31 -0.88 -11.73 2.57
C LEU A 31 -0.68 -11.48 1.07
N VAL A 32 -0.57 -10.22 0.64
CA VAL A 32 -0.27 -9.87 -0.76
C VAL A 32 1.11 -10.37 -1.17
N GLU A 33 2.11 -10.22 -0.30
CA GLU A 33 3.46 -10.75 -0.54
C GLU A 33 3.46 -12.28 -0.61
N GLN A 34 2.81 -12.97 0.34
CA GLN A 34 2.71 -14.43 0.36
C GLN A 34 1.95 -15.00 -0.84
N ALA A 35 1.01 -14.23 -1.40
CA ALA A 35 0.33 -14.58 -2.65
C ALA A 35 1.22 -14.39 -3.90
N GLY A 36 2.44 -13.89 -3.75
CA GLY A 36 3.44 -13.78 -4.83
C GLY A 36 3.35 -12.49 -5.65
N PHE A 37 2.60 -11.48 -5.18
CA PHE A 37 2.54 -10.19 -5.88
C PHE A 37 3.78 -9.35 -5.56
N PRO A 38 4.47 -8.80 -6.57
CA PRO A 38 5.70 -8.04 -6.36
C PRO A 38 5.45 -6.62 -5.82
N VAL A 39 4.19 -6.20 -5.74
CA VAL A 39 3.78 -4.86 -5.34
C VAL A 39 2.37 -4.89 -4.75
N ALA A 40 2.11 -4.00 -3.79
CA ALA A 40 0.79 -3.75 -3.24
C ALA A 40 0.43 -2.26 -3.33
N PHE A 41 -0.86 -1.96 -3.28
CA PHE A 41 -1.39 -0.60 -3.20
C PHE A 41 -2.00 -0.38 -1.81
N MET A 42 -1.58 0.67 -1.11
CA MET A 42 -2.24 1.04 0.15
C MET A 42 -3.54 1.81 -0.16
N SER A 43 -4.68 1.21 0.16
CA SER A 43 -5.99 1.80 -0.10
C SER A 43 -6.36 2.83 0.98
N GLY A 44 -6.40 4.11 0.61
CA GLY A 44 -6.84 5.20 1.50
C GLY A 44 -8.26 4.98 2.05
N PHE A 45 -9.17 4.50 1.20
CA PHE A 45 -10.53 4.15 1.60
C PHE A 45 -10.56 3.11 2.72
N ALA A 46 -9.81 2.01 2.55
CA ALA A 46 -9.77 0.93 3.53
C ALA A 46 -9.04 1.38 4.80
N VAL A 47 -8.00 2.21 4.68
CA VAL A 47 -7.33 2.81 5.83
C VAL A 47 -8.28 3.73 6.62
N SER A 48 -9.07 4.58 5.96
CA SER A 48 -10.06 5.44 6.63
C SER A 48 -11.08 4.61 7.40
N ALA A 49 -11.62 3.57 6.75
CA ALA A 49 -12.59 2.68 7.36
C ALA A 49 -12.00 1.90 8.56
N ALA A 50 -10.81 1.30 8.40
CA ALA A 50 -10.22 0.43 9.42
C ALA A 50 -9.58 1.21 10.59
N ARG A 51 -8.91 2.34 10.31
CA ARG A 51 -8.20 3.12 11.33
C ARG A 51 -9.13 4.07 12.09
N LEU A 52 -10.05 4.74 11.38
CA LEU A 52 -10.90 5.78 11.95
C LEU A 52 -12.36 5.35 12.12
N GLY A 53 -12.81 4.31 11.43
CA GLY A 53 -14.23 3.97 11.37
C GLY A 53 -15.07 5.03 10.63
N LEU A 54 -14.44 5.81 9.75
CA LEU A 54 -15.05 6.95 9.06
C LEU A 54 -14.99 6.80 7.53
N PRO A 55 -15.93 7.43 6.80
CA PRO A 55 -15.93 7.39 5.34
C PRO A 55 -14.71 8.11 4.75
N ASP A 56 -14.30 7.68 3.56
CA ASP A 56 -13.19 8.29 2.81
C ASP A 56 -13.61 9.60 2.15
N THR A 57 -13.79 10.62 2.96
CA THR A 57 -14.17 11.98 2.52
C THR A 57 -13.11 13.01 2.92
N GLY A 58 -11.85 12.57 3.05
CA GLY A 58 -10.73 13.44 3.44
C GLY A 58 -10.66 13.78 4.93
N LEU A 59 -11.32 12.99 5.79
CA LEU A 59 -11.28 13.17 7.24
C LEU A 59 -9.96 12.67 7.87
N ILE A 60 -9.32 11.69 7.22
CA ILE A 60 -8.02 11.19 7.66
C ILE A 60 -6.92 12.22 7.42
N SER A 61 -6.10 12.46 8.44
CA SER A 61 -4.99 13.40 8.35
C SER A 61 -3.80 12.80 7.61
N TYR A 62 -2.92 13.68 7.11
CA TYR A 62 -1.65 13.27 6.51
C TYR A 62 -0.79 12.42 7.46
N GLY A 63 -0.73 12.79 8.74
CA GLY A 63 0.07 12.05 9.74
C GLY A 63 -0.44 10.63 9.94
N GLU A 64 -1.75 10.44 10.00
CA GLU A 64 -2.36 9.11 10.14
C GLU A 64 -2.13 8.24 8.91
N LEU A 65 -2.19 8.81 7.70
CA LEU A 65 -1.85 8.11 6.46
C LEU A 65 -0.37 7.74 6.40
N LEU A 66 0.52 8.66 6.76
CA LEU A 66 1.97 8.43 6.79
C LEU A 66 2.33 7.32 7.77
N ASP A 67 1.74 7.33 8.96
CA ASP A 67 1.97 6.31 9.97
C ASP A 67 1.46 4.94 9.53
N GLN A 68 0.32 4.86 8.84
CA GLN A 68 -0.11 3.59 8.25
C GLN A 68 0.85 3.12 7.14
N GLY A 69 1.28 4.03 6.27
CA GLY A 69 2.28 3.70 5.24
C GLY A 69 3.57 3.15 5.83
N ARG A 70 4.03 3.69 6.96
CA ARG A 70 5.18 3.17 7.71
C ARG A 70 4.93 1.78 8.27
N ASN A 71 3.76 1.54 8.87
CA ASN A 71 3.42 0.23 9.44
C ASN A 71 3.33 -0.87 8.36
N LEU A 72 2.85 -0.54 7.15
CA LEU A 72 2.82 -1.48 6.02
C LEU A 72 4.21 -1.80 5.46
N CYS A 73 5.10 -0.82 5.47
CA CYS A 73 6.43 -0.93 4.86
C CYS A 73 7.53 -1.35 5.86
N ALA A 74 7.18 -1.58 7.12
CA ALA A 74 8.10 -1.91 8.21
C ALA A 74 8.64 -3.34 8.12
#